data_AF-A0A3A8P9I4-F1
#
_entry.id   AF-A0A3A8P9I4-F1
#
_cell.length_a   1.000
_cell.length_b   1.000
_cell.length_c   1.000
_cell.angle_alpha   90.00
_cell.angle_beta   90.00
_cell.angle_gamma   90.00
#
_symmetry.space_group_name_H-M   'P 1'
#
loop_
_entity.id
_entity.type
_entity.pdbx_description
1 polymer ?
#
loop_
_entity_poly.entity_id
_entity_poly.type
_entity_poly.pdbx_seq_one_letter_code
_entity_poly.pdbx_strand_id
1 'polypeptide(L)'
;MADVNPNEIRSSKDVPNIPVGESNRIVEAGGLTIRMGTIYAGGVTAANSPRVIPVRFGKRFASPPAVHLAVVSFDISGSSHRLGMSVMEVYDDSCVIHVSTWADTVIHGVWANWMAIGG
;
A
#
# COMPACT_ATOMS: atom_id res chain seq x y z
N MET A 1 -1.21 19.99 28.67
CA MET A 1 -0.73 18.68 28.17
C MET A 1 -1.90 17.74 28.40
N ALA A 2 -2.65 17.36 27.36
CA ALA A 2 -3.84 16.53 27.53
C ALA A 2 -3.39 15.06 27.44
N ASP A 3 -3.62 14.31 28.51
CA ASP A 3 -3.28 12.90 28.63
C ASP A 3 -4.14 12.07 27.67
N VAL A 4 -3.47 11.35 26.75
CA VAL A 4 -4.12 10.36 25.89
C VAL A 4 -4.40 9.11 26.72
N ASN A 5 -5.66 8.70 26.76
CA ASN A 5 -6.11 7.50 27.48
C ASN A 5 -5.59 6.23 26.78
N PRO A 6 -4.79 5.38 27.45
CA PRO A 6 -4.22 4.16 26.84
C PRO A 6 -5.28 3.13 26.39
N ASN A 7 -6.52 3.25 26.86
CA ASN A 7 -7.61 2.33 26.55
C ASN A 7 -8.42 2.71 25.30
N GLU A 8 -8.05 3.78 24.57
CA GLU A 8 -8.67 4.17 23.29
C GLU A 8 -7.96 3.58 22.05
N ILE A 9 -6.98 2.69 22.23
CA ILE A 9 -6.42 1.92 21.10
C ILE A 9 -7.48 0.91 20.65
N ARG A 10 -8.25 1.32 19.64
CA ARG A 10 -9.30 0.51 19.00
C ARG A 10 -8.73 -0.86 18.63
N SER A 11 -9.39 -1.91 19.13
CA SER A 11 -9.16 -3.30 18.74
C SER A 11 -9.08 -3.42 17.21
N SER A 12 -8.09 -4.14 16.68
CA SER A 12 -7.91 -4.32 15.23
C SER A 12 -9.11 -5.00 14.55
N LYS A 13 -10.05 -5.55 15.35
CA LYS A 13 -11.32 -6.13 14.90
C LYS A 13 -12.39 -5.09 14.55
N ASP A 14 -12.23 -3.84 14.99
CA ASP A 14 -13.17 -2.74 14.76
C ASP A 14 -12.74 -1.78 13.64
N VAL A 15 -11.64 -2.10 12.94
CA VAL A 15 -11.36 -1.46 11.66
C VAL A 15 -12.38 -2.05 10.67
N PRO A 16 -13.34 -1.25 10.17
CA PRO A 16 -14.26 -1.77 9.17
C PRO A 16 -13.42 -2.35 8.04
N ASN A 17 -13.84 -3.50 7.49
CA ASN A 17 -13.42 -3.91 6.17
C ASN A 17 -13.89 -2.81 5.21
N ILE A 18 -13.11 -1.73 5.12
CA ILE A 18 -13.24 -0.73 4.08
C ILE A 18 -12.99 -1.55 2.82
N PRO A 19 -13.97 -1.72 1.92
CA PRO A 19 -13.68 -2.25 0.61
C PRO A 19 -12.50 -1.42 0.11
N VAL A 20 -11.38 -2.04 -0.26
CA VAL A 20 -10.22 -1.33 -0.84
C VAL A 20 -10.71 -0.73 -2.16
N GLY A 21 -11.35 0.43 -2.04
CA GLY A 21 -11.98 1.21 -3.06
C GLY A 21 -11.10 2.43 -3.20
N GLU A 22 -10.17 2.32 -4.14
CA GLU A 22 -9.64 3.39 -4.97
C GLU A 22 -10.03 4.81 -4.50
N SER A 23 -9.23 5.43 -3.62
CA SER A 23 -9.19 6.88 -3.53
C SER A 23 -8.39 7.42 -4.72
N ASN A 24 -8.93 7.21 -5.93
CA ASN A 24 -8.30 7.59 -7.18
C ASN A 24 -8.45 9.10 -7.38
N ARG A 25 -7.39 9.86 -7.10
CA ARG A 25 -7.29 11.27 -7.51
C ARG A 25 -6.58 11.38 -8.86
N ILE A 26 -7.21 12.07 -9.81
CA ILE A 26 -6.67 12.34 -11.14
C ILE A 26 -6.25 13.81 -11.23
N VAL A 27 -5.03 14.05 -11.71
CA VAL A 27 -4.55 15.39 -12.09
C VAL A 27 -4.06 15.31 -13.52
N GLU A 28 -4.61 16.17 -14.40
CA GLU A 28 -4.17 16.31 -15.79
C GLU A 28 -3.52 17.69 -15.99
N ALA A 29 -2.24 17.72 -16.37
CA ALA A 29 -1.51 18.97 -16.63
C ALA A 29 -0.65 18.82 -17.88
N GLY A 30 -0.99 19.51 -18.97
CA GLY A 30 -0.18 19.54 -20.18
C GLY A 30 0.08 18.16 -20.82
N GLY A 31 -0.87 17.22 -20.70
CA GLY A 31 -0.72 15.83 -21.19
C GLY A 31 -0.18 14.85 -20.15
N LEU A 32 0.24 15.32 -18.98
CA LEU A 32 0.60 14.47 -17.85
C LEU A 32 -0.65 14.05 -17.07
N THR A 33 -0.86 12.75 -16.93
CA THR A 33 -1.86 12.15 -16.06
C THR A 33 -1.18 11.61 -14.80
N ILE A 34 -1.70 11.99 -13.64
CA ILE A 34 -1.34 11.38 -12.36
C ILE A 34 -2.55 10.63 -11.81
N ARG A 35 -2.33 9.41 -11.35
CA ARG A 35 -3.31 8.58 -10.66
C ARG A 35 -2.68 8.08 -9.38
N MET A 36 -3.43 8.09 -8.29
CA MET A 36 -2.89 7.72 -6.99
C MET A 36 -3.93 7.00 -6.16
N GLY A 37 -3.48 6.21 -5.20
CA GLY A 37 -4.37 5.54 -4.26
C GLY A 37 -3.59 4.99 -3.08
N THR A 38 -4.29 4.26 -2.22
CA THR A 38 -3.72 3.66 -1.02
C THR A 38 -3.99 2.16 -1.04
N ILE A 39 -3.01 1.39 -0.57
CA ILE A 39 -3.17 -0.03 -0.27
C ILE A 39 -2.96 -0.29 1.21
N TYR A 40 -3.57 -1.38 1.67
CA TYR A 40 -3.32 -1.96 2.98
C TYR A 40 -2.92 -3.43 2.84
N ALA A 41 -1.94 -3.86 3.63
CA ALA A 41 -1.58 -5.26 3.76
C ALA A 41 -1.41 -5.61 5.25
N GLY A 42 -2.05 -6.67 5.70
CA GLY A 42 -1.92 -7.17 7.07
C GLY A 42 -1.64 -8.66 7.11
N GLY A 43 -1.12 -9.13 8.25
CA GLY A 43 -0.80 -10.53 8.48
C GLY A 43 0.28 -11.09 7.54
N VAL A 44 1.29 -10.28 7.22
CA VAL A 44 2.43 -10.74 6.41
C VAL A 44 3.50 -11.28 7.36
N THR A 45 3.94 -12.51 7.09
CA THR A 45 4.95 -13.27 7.82
C THR A 45 5.96 -13.80 6.82
N ALA A 46 7.11 -14.31 7.28
CA ALA A 46 8.06 -14.96 6.39
C ALA A 46 7.43 -16.11 5.57
N ALA A 47 6.44 -16.83 6.11
CA ALA A 47 5.81 -17.97 5.46
C ALA A 47 4.89 -17.61 4.28
N ASN A 48 4.36 -16.38 4.23
CA ASN A 48 3.46 -15.91 3.17
C ASN A 48 4.02 -14.68 2.44
N SER A 49 5.33 -14.47 2.53
CA SER A 49 6.06 -13.38 1.91
C SER A 49 6.59 -13.79 0.51
N PRO A 50 6.43 -12.96 -0.53
CA PRO A 50 5.69 -11.70 -0.54
C PRO A 50 4.18 -11.92 -0.60
N ARG A 51 3.43 -11.04 0.06
CA ARG A 51 2.01 -10.84 -0.21
C ARG A 51 1.86 -10.00 -1.48
N VAL A 52 1.12 -10.52 -2.44
CA VAL A 52 0.91 -9.93 -3.77
C VAL A 52 -0.40 -9.15 -3.80
N ILE A 53 -0.35 -7.89 -4.21
CA ILE A 53 -1.51 -6.98 -4.25
C ILE A 53 -1.61 -6.37 -5.66
N PRO A 54 -2.59 -6.78 -6.48
CA PRO A 54 -2.84 -6.12 -7.75
C PRO A 54 -3.46 -4.75 -7.53
N VAL A 55 -2.98 -3.74 -8.27
CA VAL A 55 -3.51 -2.38 -8.28
C VAL A 55 -3.98 -2.05 -9.69
N ARG A 56 -5.20 -1.52 -9.81
CA ARG A 56 -5.74 -0.96 -11.05
C ARG A 56 -5.63 0.56 -11.01
N PHE A 57 -5.23 1.15 -12.13
CA PHE A 57 -5.19 2.60 -12.28
C PHE A 57 -6.55 3.18 -12.70
N GLY A 58 -7.52 2.32 -13.00
CA GLY A 58 -8.80 2.72 -13.61
C GLY A 58 -8.63 2.87 -15.12
N LYS A 59 -8.57 4.10 -15.64
CA LYS A 59 -8.38 4.35 -17.08
C LYS A 59 -6.93 4.09 -17.49
N ARG A 60 -6.75 3.42 -18.63
CA ARG A 60 -5.44 3.11 -19.21
C ARG A 60 -4.64 4.37 -19.55
N PHE A 61 -3.34 4.31 -19.32
CA PHE A 61 -2.35 5.21 -19.90
C PHE A 61 -2.05 4.81 -21.35
N ALA A 62 -1.37 5.68 -22.12
CA ALA A 62 -0.98 5.33 -23.49
C ALA A 62 0.16 4.29 -23.54
N SER A 63 0.97 4.23 -22.48
CA SER A 63 2.02 3.25 -22.24
C SER A 63 2.16 2.97 -20.74
N PRO A 64 2.83 1.90 -20.30
CA PRO A 64 3.07 1.66 -18.87
C PRO A 64 3.66 2.91 -18.17
N PRO A 65 3.01 3.42 -17.11
CA PRO A 65 3.45 4.64 -16.43
C PRO A 65 4.63 4.40 -15.49
N ALA A 66 5.27 5.46 -15.02
CA ALA A 66 6.16 5.36 -13.85
C ALA A 66 5.30 5.23 -12.58
N VAL A 67 5.68 4.33 -11.66
CA VAL A 67 4.93 4.12 -10.40
C VAL A 67 5.83 4.34 -9.20
N HIS A 68 5.43 5.26 -8.32
CA HIS A 68 6.03 5.48 -7.02
C HIS A 68 5.22 4.81 -5.92
N LEU A 69 5.89 4.28 -4.90
CA LEU A 69 5.29 3.63 -3.74
C LEU A 69 5.92 4.19 -2.47
N ALA A 70 5.09 4.64 -1.53
CA ALA A 70 5.52 5.25 -0.28
C ALA A 70 4.77 4.63 0.91
N VAL A 71 5.51 4.16 1.91
CA VAL A 71 4.94 3.68 3.17
C VAL A 71 4.41 4.88 3.98
N VAL A 72 3.21 4.74 4.52
CA VAL A 72 2.52 5.80 5.29
C VAL A 72 2.51 5.46 6.78
N SER A 73 2.20 4.20 7.12
CA SER A 73 2.12 3.73 8.50
C SER A 73 2.28 2.21 8.55
N PHE A 74 2.80 1.68 9.64
CA PHE A 74 2.95 0.25 9.85
C PHE A 74 2.83 -0.14 11.33
N ASP A 75 2.38 -1.36 11.56
CA ASP A 75 2.39 -2.08 12.83
C ASP A 75 3.11 -3.41 12.60
N ILE A 76 4.28 -3.55 13.24
CA ILE A 76 5.24 -4.64 13.00
C ILE A 76 5.78 -5.13 14.35
N SER A 77 5.91 -6.45 14.49
CA SER A 77 6.54 -7.10 15.64
C SER A 77 7.64 -8.09 15.21
N GLY A 78 8.47 -8.53 16.16
CA GLY A 78 9.61 -9.43 15.97
C GLY A 78 10.89 -8.87 16.58
N SER A 79 12.00 -9.60 16.48
CA SER A 79 13.32 -9.14 16.98
C SER A 79 13.87 -7.93 16.22
N SER A 80 13.39 -7.69 14.99
CA SER A 80 13.69 -6.48 14.23
C SER A 80 12.54 -6.12 13.30
N HIS A 81 12.45 -4.85 12.92
CA HIS A 81 11.47 -4.37 11.95
C HIS A 81 12.02 -4.50 10.53
N ARG A 82 11.39 -5.36 9.73
CA ARG A 82 11.81 -5.71 8.37
C ARG A 82 10.60 -5.61 7.46
N LEU A 83 10.58 -4.62 6.59
CA LEU A 83 9.50 -4.37 5.63
C LEU A 83 10.15 -4.16 4.26
N GLY A 84 9.81 -5.04 3.31
CA GLY A 84 10.07 -4.83 1.90
C GLY A 84 8.77 -4.46 1.19
N MET A 85 8.83 -3.43 0.34
CA MET A 85 7.74 -3.10 -0.57
C MET A 85 8.32 -2.77 -1.94
N SER A 86 7.77 -3.38 -2.99
CA SER A 86 8.20 -3.13 -4.37
C SER A 86 7.02 -3.12 -5.32
N VAL A 87 7.14 -2.32 -6.38
CA VAL A 87 6.23 -2.36 -7.53
C VAL A 87 6.84 -3.28 -8.58
N MET A 88 6.05 -4.21 -9.06
CA MET A 88 6.38 -5.22 -10.07
C MET A 88 5.35 -5.13 -11.19
N GLU A 89 5.70 -5.68 -12.35
CA GLU A 89 4.76 -5.93 -13.47
C GLU A 89 3.87 -4.72 -13.80
N VAL A 90 4.49 -3.61 -14.19
CA VAL A 90 3.75 -2.39 -14.54
C VAL A 90 3.25 -2.49 -15.97
N TYR A 91 1.93 -2.41 -16.12
CA TYR A 91 1.20 -2.33 -17.39
C TYR A 91 0.54 -0.96 -17.56
N ASP A 92 -0.10 -0.72 -18.69
CA ASP A 92 -0.79 0.54 -19.00
C ASP A 92 -2.01 0.82 -18.10
N ASP A 93 -2.58 -0.21 -17.47
CA ASP A 93 -3.81 -0.11 -16.66
C ASP A 93 -3.66 -0.62 -15.21
N SER A 94 -2.47 -1.14 -14.88
CA SER A 94 -2.25 -1.83 -13.62
C SER A 94 -0.78 -1.98 -13.24
N CYS A 95 -0.54 -2.33 -11.97
CA CYS A 95 0.71 -2.88 -11.51
C CYS A 95 0.47 -3.91 -10.38
N VAL A 96 1.53 -4.58 -9.98
CA VAL A 96 1.53 -5.50 -8.84
C VAL A 96 2.41 -4.94 -7.73
N ILE A 97 1.90 -4.84 -6.51
CA ILE A 97 2.70 -4.47 -5.34
C ILE A 97 3.01 -5.73 -4.54
N HIS A 98 4.29 -5.94 -4.25
CA HIS A 98 4.76 -6.96 -3.31
C HIS A 98 4.97 -6.32 -1.94
N VAL A 99 4.43 -6.95 -0.90
CA VAL A 99 4.72 -6.62 0.50
C VAL A 99 5.38 -7.83 1.13
N SER A 100 6.61 -7.65 1.62
CA SER A 100 7.43 -8.75 2.13
C SER A 100 8.00 -8.46 3.52
N THR A 101 8.27 -9.53 4.23
CA THR A 101 9.08 -9.56 5.44
C THR A 101 9.87 -10.87 5.49
N TRP A 102 10.77 -11.02 6.45
CA TRP A 102 11.59 -12.23 6.61
C TRP A 102 12.02 -12.47 8.05
N ALA A 103 12.60 -13.65 8.29
CA ALA A 103 12.94 -14.16 9.63
C ALA A 103 11.70 -14.24 10.54
N ASP A 104 11.83 -13.73 11.77
CA ASP A 104 10.80 -13.75 12.82
C ASP A 104 9.86 -12.53 12.79
N THR A 105 10.01 -11.64 11.80
CA THR A 105 9.20 -10.43 11.70
C THR A 105 7.77 -10.74 11.23
N VAL A 106 6.79 -10.09 11.87
CA VAL A 106 5.37 -10.13 11.50
C VAL A 106 4.88 -8.71 11.25
N ILE A 107 4.31 -8.47 10.07
CA ILE A 107 3.61 -7.23 9.74
C ILE A 107 2.12 -7.45 10.06
N HIS A 108 1.65 -6.84 11.15
CA HIS A 108 0.24 -6.85 11.51
C HIS A 108 -0.59 -5.97 10.57
N GLY A 109 -0.02 -4.83 10.16
CA GLY A 109 -0.61 -3.94 9.18
C GLY A 109 0.43 -3.00 8.57
N VAL A 110 0.27 -2.67 7.30
CA VAL A 110 1.00 -1.60 6.62
C VAL A 110 0.08 -0.89 5.65
N TRP A 111 0.12 0.44 5.68
CA TRP A 111 -0.52 1.33 4.71
C TRP A 111 0.55 1.94 3.82
N ALA A 112 0.30 1.95 2.51
CA ALA A 112 1.17 2.60 1.55
C ALA A 112 0.36 3.34 0.49
N ASN A 113 0.88 4.48 0.05
CA ASN A 113 0.34 5.22 -1.08
C ASN A 113 1.10 4.83 -2.35
N TRP A 114 0.38 4.65 -3.44
CA TRP A 114 0.96 4.52 -4.77
C TRP A 114 0.59 5.73 -5.62
N MET A 115 1.46 6.06 -6.57
CA MET A 115 1.26 7.13 -7.54
C MET A 115 1.79 6.69 -8.91
N ALA A 116 0.91 6.55 -9.88
CA ALA A 116 1.21 6.30 -11.29
C ALA A 116 1.23 7.63 -12.05
N ILE A 117 2.29 7.86 -12.82
CA ILE A 117 2.56 9.10 -13.54
C ILE A 117 2.89 8.75 -15.00
N GLY A 118 2.12 9.27 -15.94
CA GLY A 118 2.30 8.99 -17.37
C GLY A 118 1.44 9.89 -18.25
N GLY A 119 1.67 9.83 -19.56
CA GLY A 119 0.88 10.51 -20.58
C GLY A 119 0.34 9.52 -21.60
#